data_AF-A0A1J0VP26-F1
#
_entry.id   AF-A0A1J0VP26-F1
#
_cell.length_a   1.000
_cell.length_b   1.000
_cell.length_c   1.000
_cell.angle_alpha   90.00
_cell.angle_beta   90.00
_cell.angle_gamma   90.00
#
_symmetry.space_group_name_H-M   'P 1'
#
loop_
_entity.id
_entity.type
_entity.pdbx_description
1 polymer ?
#
loop_
_entity_poly.entity_id
_entity_poly.type
_entity_poly.pdbx_seq_one_letter_code
_entity_poly.pdbx_strand_id
1 'polypeptide(L)'
;MVRQGGQSHGQNTGTAVALNPVAFAAIDRACGEFLDVIARIRAAAGEIGGQAHWGLGEGDARLISGATLVSRLRAKASEPGNSVDAVMAAHARVVDDIRHALRIARDQLVRADAEWADLLDSVESAVGHPDLPIGRPR
;
A
#
# COMPACT_ATOMS: atom_id res chain seq x y z
N MET A 1 12.62 56.21 6.92
CA MET A 1 13.56 55.11 6.58
C MET A 1 13.35 53.99 7.59
N VAL A 2 12.38 53.10 7.33
CA VAL A 2 11.99 52.01 8.23
C VAL A 2 12.39 50.71 7.54
N ARG A 3 13.35 49.97 8.14
CA ARG A 3 13.79 48.65 7.65
C ARG A 3 12.72 47.62 7.95
N GLN A 4 12.24 46.95 6.90
CA GLN A 4 11.56 45.67 6.98
C GLN A 4 12.51 44.62 7.60
N GLY A 5 12.07 43.99 8.69
CA GLY A 5 12.60 42.71 9.16
C GLY A 5 11.56 41.65 8.86
N GLY A 6 11.70 40.96 7.72
CA GLY A 6 10.88 39.79 7.40
C GLY A 6 11.28 38.63 8.31
N GLN A 7 10.39 38.22 9.21
CA GLN A 7 10.51 36.96 9.93
C GLN A 7 9.99 35.84 9.05
N SER A 8 10.91 35.03 8.51
CA SER A 8 10.56 33.76 7.87
C SER A 8 10.04 32.79 8.94
N HIS A 9 8.75 32.47 8.87
CA HIS A 9 8.21 31.30 9.55
C HIS A 9 8.74 30.04 8.87
N GLY A 10 9.86 29.53 9.35
CA GLY A 10 10.27 28.16 9.09
C GLY A 10 9.36 27.24 9.88
N GLN A 11 8.25 26.81 9.26
CA GLN A 11 7.42 25.74 9.81
C GLN A 11 8.22 24.44 9.72
N ASN A 12 8.76 24.01 10.85
CA ASN A 12 9.29 22.67 11.00
C ASN A 12 8.10 21.70 11.06
N THR A 13 7.59 21.27 9.89
CA THR A 13 6.57 20.22 9.77
C THR A 13 7.20 18.82 9.92
N GLY A 14 8.07 18.66 10.91
CA GLY A 14 8.55 17.35 11.33
C GLY A 14 7.56 16.74 12.32
N THR A 15 6.35 16.39 11.87
CA THR A 15 5.55 15.44 12.66
C THR A 15 6.25 14.09 12.53
N ALA A 16 7.11 13.78 13.49
CA ALA A 16 7.71 12.46 13.61
C ALA A 16 6.57 11.44 13.67
N VAL A 17 6.33 10.76 12.55
CA VAL A 17 5.30 9.73 12.46
C VAL A 17 5.83 8.51 13.19
N ALA A 18 5.51 8.40 14.48
CA ALA A 18 5.75 7.19 15.25
C ALA A 18 4.77 6.11 14.76
N LEU A 19 5.19 5.32 13.77
CA LEU A 19 4.41 4.20 13.27
C LEU A 19 4.73 2.93 14.05
N ASN A 20 3.69 2.30 14.60
CA ASN A 20 3.79 1.03 15.29
C ASN A 20 4.12 -0.11 14.30
N PRO A 21 5.22 -0.88 14.49
CA PRO A 21 5.57 -2.02 13.63
C PRO A 21 4.46 -3.07 13.47
N VAL A 22 3.70 -3.32 14.53
CA VAL A 22 2.55 -4.24 14.52
C VAL A 22 1.47 -3.73 13.57
N ALA A 23 1.19 -2.41 13.59
CA ALA A 23 0.23 -1.81 12.69
C ALA A 23 0.69 -1.90 11.22
N PHE A 24 1.98 -1.68 10.96
CA PHE A 24 2.56 -1.88 9.61
C PHE A 24 2.36 -3.30 9.09
N ALA A 25 2.70 -4.30 9.91
CA ALA A 25 2.55 -5.71 9.54
C ALA A 25 1.06 -6.08 9.34
N ALA A 26 0.16 -5.52 10.16
CA ALA A 26 -1.28 -5.73 10.01
C ALA A 26 -1.81 -5.15 8.70
N ILE A 27 -1.36 -3.95 8.31
CA ILE A 27 -1.78 -3.32 7.06
C ILE A 27 -1.25 -4.10 5.85
N ASP A 28 0.03 -4.50 5.83
CA ASP A 28 0.57 -5.31 4.71
C ASP A 28 -0.18 -6.64 4.55
N ARG A 29 -0.51 -7.29 5.68
CA ARG A 29 -1.34 -8.50 5.69
C ARG A 29 -2.73 -8.22 5.11
N ALA A 30 -3.40 -7.18 5.58
CA ALA A 30 -4.74 -6.81 5.10
C ALA A 30 -4.75 -6.49 3.59
N CYS A 31 -3.71 -5.82 3.08
CA CYS A 31 -3.54 -5.61 1.64
C CYS A 31 -3.43 -6.94 0.89
N GLY A 32 -2.65 -7.90 1.41
CA GLY A 32 -2.54 -9.24 0.84
C GLY A 32 -3.89 -9.98 0.81
N GLU A 33 -4.58 -10.03 1.94
CA GLU A 33 -5.89 -10.68 2.05
C GLU A 33 -6.92 -10.05 1.10
N PHE A 34 -6.90 -8.73 0.94
CA PHE A 34 -7.80 -8.04 0.03
C PHE A 34 -7.50 -8.32 -1.44
N LEU A 35 -6.22 -8.42 -1.82
CA LEU A 35 -5.83 -8.85 -3.17
C LEU A 35 -6.29 -10.29 -3.46
N ASP A 36 -6.21 -11.19 -2.47
CA ASP A 36 -6.71 -12.57 -2.61
C ASP A 36 -8.24 -12.61 -2.78
N VAL A 37 -8.98 -11.75 -2.08
CA VAL A 37 -10.43 -11.57 -2.30
C VAL A 37 -10.70 -11.09 -3.72
N ILE A 38 -9.95 -10.10 -4.21
CA ILE A 38 -10.09 -9.59 -5.58
C ILE A 38 -9.86 -10.71 -6.60
N ALA A 39 -8.79 -11.50 -6.44
CA ALA A 39 -8.48 -12.60 -7.35
C ALA A 39 -9.62 -13.62 -7.42
N ARG A 40 -10.19 -13.99 -6.26
CA ARG A 40 -11.35 -14.90 -6.20
C ARG A 40 -12.59 -14.34 -6.87
N ILE A 41 -12.90 -13.06 -6.68
CA ILE A 41 -14.04 -12.41 -7.34
C ILE A 41 -13.87 -12.43 -8.85
N ARG A 42 -12.67 -12.12 -9.36
CA ARG A 42 -12.38 -12.14 -10.80
C ARG A 42 -12.51 -13.54 -11.39
N ALA A 43 -11.98 -14.55 -10.70
CA ALA A 43 -12.12 -15.95 -11.11
C ALA A 43 -13.60 -16.36 -11.19
N ALA A 44 -14.39 -16.09 -10.14
CA ALA A 44 -15.81 -16.41 -10.11
C ALA A 44 -16.59 -15.67 -11.22
N ALA A 45 -16.29 -14.39 -11.46
CA ALA A 45 -16.90 -13.63 -12.56
C ALA A 45 -16.55 -14.25 -13.92
N GLY A 46 -15.30 -14.67 -14.12
CA GLY A 46 -14.86 -15.37 -15.31
C GLY A 46 -15.56 -16.72 -15.51
N GLU A 47 -15.69 -17.52 -14.45
CA GLU A 47 -16.41 -18.80 -14.47
C GLU A 47 -17.89 -18.62 -14.84
N ILE A 48 -18.56 -17.65 -14.20
CA ILE A 48 -19.95 -17.30 -14.49
C ILE A 48 -20.10 -16.86 -15.95
N GLY A 49 -19.29 -15.90 -16.40
CA GLY A 49 -19.32 -15.41 -17.78
C GLY A 49 -18.99 -16.49 -18.82
N GLY A 50 -18.11 -17.43 -18.47
CA GLY A 50 -17.65 -18.51 -19.33
C GLY A 50 -18.62 -19.70 -19.45
N GLN A 51 -19.71 -19.74 -18.68
CA GLN A 51 -20.66 -20.85 -18.78
C GLN A 51 -21.27 -20.93 -20.18
N ALA A 52 -21.15 -22.11 -20.80
CA ALA A 52 -21.67 -22.38 -22.15
C ALA A 52 -23.21 -22.31 -22.19
N HIS A 53 -23.86 -22.86 -21.16
CA HIS A 53 -25.31 -22.90 -21.00
C HIS A 53 -25.70 -22.48 -19.59
N TRP A 54 -26.68 -21.60 -19.50
CA TRP A 54 -27.21 -21.02 -18.27
C TRP A 54 -28.61 -21.58 -17.94
N GLY A 55 -29.28 -22.22 -18.91
CA GLY A 55 -30.59 -22.83 -18.68
C GLY A 55 -31.73 -21.82 -18.56
N LEU A 56 -31.55 -20.63 -19.14
CA LEU A 56 -32.49 -19.50 -19.10
C LEU A 56 -33.33 -19.41 -20.38
N GLY A 57 -33.24 -20.42 -21.26
CA GLY A 57 -33.90 -20.42 -22.57
C GLY A 57 -33.08 -19.73 -23.66
N GLU A 58 -31.79 -19.49 -23.44
CA GLU A 58 -30.88 -18.78 -24.36
C GLU A 58 -30.69 -19.45 -25.72
N GLY A 59 -31.07 -20.73 -25.85
CA GLY A 59 -31.08 -21.48 -27.12
C GLY A 59 -32.43 -21.54 -27.83
N ASP A 60 -33.52 -21.06 -27.21
CA ASP A 60 -34.85 -21.02 -27.84
C ASP A 60 -35.11 -19.63 -28.44
N ALA A 61 -35.21 -19.56 -29.77
CA ALA A 61 -35.45 -18.31 -30.49
C ALA A 61 -36.76 -17.61 -30.10
N ARG A 62 -37.71 -18.30 -29.48
CA ARG A 62 -38.96 -17.73 -28.96
C ARG A 62 -38.77 -17.05 -27.61
N LEU A 63 -37.68 -17.35 -26.89
CA LEU A 63 -37.36 -16.84 -25.55
C LEU A 63 -36.27 -15.75 -25.63
N ILE A 64 -36.57 -14.65 -26.32
CA ILE A 64 -35.65 -13.53 -26.58
C ILE A 64 -35.06 -12.93 -25.28
N SER A 65 -35.81 -12.96 -24.18
CA SER A 65 -35.37 -12.47 -22.88
C SER A 65 -34.22 -13.29 -22.28
N GLY A 66 -34.22 -14.62 -22.48
CA GLY A 66 -33.17 -15.52 -22.00
C GLY A 66 -31.83 -15.20 -22.64
N ALA A 67 -31.80 -15.12 -23.98
CA ALA A 67 -30.61 -14.75 -24.73
C ALA A 67 -30.10 -13.34 -24.35
N THR A 68 -31.01 -12.37 -24.18
CA THR A 68 -30.66 -11.00 -23.78
C THR A 68 -30.02 -10.96 -22.39
N LEU A 69 -30.57 -11.70 -21.43
CA LEU A 69 -30.08 -11.73 -20.05
C LEU A 69 -28.68 -12.37 -19.98
N VAL A 70 -28.48 -13.52 -20.63
CA VAL A 70 -27.18 -14.19 -20.71
C VAL A 70 -26.13 -13.28 -21.35
N SER A 71 -26.46 -12.61 -22.45
CA SER A 71 -25.55 -11.66 -23.11
C SER A 71 -25.11 -10.53 -22.17
N ARG A 72 -26.05 -9.91 -21.44
CA ARG A 72 -25.74 -8.85 -20.46
C ARG A 72 -24.87 -9.34 -19.31
N LEU A 73 -25.12 -10.54 -18.80
CA LEU A 73 -24.35 -11.10 -17.69
C LEU A 73 -22.91 -11.46 -18.12
N ARG A 74 -22.75 -12.01 -19.34
CA ARG A 74 -21.42 -12.22 -19.95
C ARG A 74 -20.66 -10.91 -20.13
N ALA A 75 -21.33 -9.88 -20.66
CA ALA A 75 -20.72 -8.56 -20.81
C ALA A 75 -20.30 -7.97 -19.45
N LYS A 76 -21.13 -8.14 -18.40
CA LYS A 76 -20.81 -7.66 -17.05
C LYS A 76 -19.61 -8.38 -16.42
N ALA A 77 -19.36 -9.64 -16.78
CA ALA A 77 -18.22 -10.39 -16.29
C ALA A 77 -16.88 -9.86 -16.84
N SER A 78 -16.80 -9.63 -18.16
CA SER A 78 -15.50 -9.48 -18.82
C SER A 78 -15.39 -8.38 -19.90
N GLU A 79 -16.49 -7.76 -20.34
CA GLU A 79 -16.37 -6.75 -21.40
C GLU A 79 -15.72 -5.43 -20.91
N PRO A 80 -15.00 -4.71 -21.79
CA PRO A 80 -14.32 -3.47 -21.40
C PRO A 80 -15.28 -2.43 -20.81
N GLY A 81 -14.84 -1.70 -19.78
CA GLY A 81 -15.62 -0.66 -19.12
C GLY A 81 -16.07 -1.04 -17.70
N ASN A 82 -17.38 -1.07 -17.45
CA ASN A 82 -17.95 -1.38 -16.13
C ASN A 82 -18.10 -2.90 -15.89
N SER A 83 -17.12 -3.71 -16.30
CA SER A 83 -17.10 -5.13 -15.94
C SER A 83 -16.53 -5.34 -14.55
N VAL A 84 -16.88 -6.47 -13.95
CA VAL A 84 -16.28 -6.91 -12.69
C VAL A 84 -14.76 -7.00 -12.83
N ASP A 85 -14.25 -7.55 -13.94
CA ASP A 85 -12.82 -7.66 -14.16
C ASP A 85 -12.11 -6.30 -14.15
N ALA A 86 -12.61 -5.33 -14.92
CA ALA A 86 -12.00 -4.01 -15.03
C ALA A 86 -12.03 -3.24 -13.70
N VAL A 87 -13.17 -3.27 -12.99
CA VAL A 87 -13.32 -2.61 -11.69
C VAL A 87 -12.39 -3.25 -10.65
N MET A 88 -12.33 -4.57 -10.59
CA MET A 88 -11.48 -5.30 -9.66
C MET A 88 -9.99 -5.11 -9.97
N ALA A 89 -9.61 -5.05 -11.24
CA ALA A 89 -8.24 -4.75 -11.65
C ALA A 89 -7.83 -3.33 -11.22
N ALA A 90 -8.72 -2.34 -11.32
CA ALA A 90 -8.46 -0.99 -10.82
C ALA A 90 -8.25 -0.97 -9.29
N HIS A 91 -9.08 -1.70 -8.53
CA HIS A 91 -8.91 -1.80 -7.08
C HIS A 91 -7.61 -2.50 -6.70
N ALA A 92 -7.23 -3.57 -7.42
CA ALA A 92 -5.97 -4.28 -7.18
C ALA A 92 -4.76 -3.35 -7.33
N ARG A 93 -4.75 -2.49 -8.36
CA ARG A 93 -3.67 -1.50 -8.57
C ARG A 93 -3.56 -0.53 -7.39
N VAL A 94 -4.67 0.04 -6.94
CA VAL A 94 -4.67 0.96 -5.79
C VAL A 94 -4.12 0.29 -4.53
N VAL A 95 -4.50 -0.96 -4.29
CA VAL A 95 -4.04 -1.72 -3.11
C VAL A 95 -2.54 -2.03 -3.21
N ASP A 96 -2.05 -2.38 -4.41
CA ASP A 96 -0.63 -2.62 -4.64
C ASP A 96 0.20 -1.33 -4.51
N ASP A 97 -0.32 -0.20 -4.98
CA ASP A 97 0.30 1.12 -4.81
C ASP A 97 0.44 1.50 -3.32
N ILE A 98 -0.63 1.27 -2.53
CA ILE A 98 -0.60 1.48 -1.08
C ILE A 98 0.46 0.57 -0.43
N ARG A 99 0.47 -0.71 -0.80
CA ARG A 99 1.43 -1.69 -0.27
C ARG A 99 2.87 -1.33 -0.62
N HIS A 100 3.11 -0.85 -1.83
CA HIS A 100 4.40 -0.39 -2.30
C HIS A 100 4.89 0.84 -1.50
N ALA A 101 4.02 1.84 -1.33
CA ALA A 101 4.33 3.03 -0.55
C ALA A 101 4.65 2.69 0.92
N LEU A 102 3.89 1.77 1.53
CA LEU A 102 4.14 1.29 2.89
C LEU A 102 5.52 0.61 3.03
N ARG A 103 5.92 -0.21 2.05
CA ARG A 103 7.24 -0.86 2.04
C ARG A 103 8.36 0.16 1.96
N ILE A 104 8.24 1.15 1.06
CA ILE A 104 9.22 2.24 0.97
C ILE A 104 9.33 2.98 2.31
N ALA A 105 8.20 3.36 2.91
CA ALA A 105 8.19 4.06 4.18
C ALA A 105 8.85 3.24 5.30
N ARG A 106 8.53 1.95 5.39
CA ARG A 106 9.18 1.02 6.33
C ARG A 106 10.68 0.95 6.12
N ASP A 107 11.13 0.77 4.88
CA ASP A 107 12.56 0.59 4.60
C ASP A 107 13.37 1.86 4.94
N GLN A 108 12.79 3.04 4.74
CA GLN A 108 13.40 4.30 5.15
C GLN A 108 13.44 4.45 6.68
N LEU A 109 12.37 4.06 7.38
CA LEU A 109 12.34 4.10 8.85
C LEU A 109 13.38 3.16 9.46
N VAL A 110 13.51 1.93 8.95
CA VAL A 110 14.50 0.95 9.42
C VAL A 110 15.91 1.46 9.17
N ARG A 111 16.18 2.05 8.00
CA ARG A 111 17.49 2.65 7.71
C ARG A 111 17.79 3.81 8.66
N ALA A 112 16.85 4.72 8.88
CA ALA A 112 17.05 5.87 9.76
C ALA A 112 17.32 5.45 11.22
N ASP A 113 16.62 4.42 11.70
CA ASP A 113 16.83 3.86 13.04
C ASP A 113 18.23 3.24 13.19
N ALA A 114 18.69 2.48 12.18
CA ALA A 114 20.03 1.91 12.15
C ALA A 114 21.12 3.00 12.11
N GLU A 115 20.98 4.01 11.25
CA GLU A 115 21.91 5.13 11.15
C GLU A 115 22.00 5.92 12.47
N TRP A 116 20.87 6.07 13.16
CA TRP A 116 20.83 6.72 14.47
C TRP A 116 21.55 5.89 15.54
N ALA A 117 21.33 4.57 15.58
CA ALA A 117 22.00 3.67 16.51
C ALA A 117 23.53 3.67 16.30
N ASP A 118 23.98 3.57 15.05
CA ASP A 118 25.41 3.64 14.70
C ASP A 118 26.04 4.96 15.14
N LEU A 119 25.32 6.08 14.94
CA LEU A 119 25.78 7.40 15.38
C LEU A 119 25.90 7.45 16.92
N LEU A 120 24.91 6.93 17.64
CA LEU A 120 24.94 6.89 19.10
C LEU A 120 26.16 6.10 19.61
N ASP A 121 26.38 4.90 19.09
CA ASP A 121 27.52 4.06 19.45
C ASP A 121 28.86 4.76 19.18
N SER A 122 28.96 5.47 18.05
CA SER A 122 30.16 6.24 17.69
C SER A 122 30.44 7.39 18.67
N VAL A 123 29.39 8.09 19.10
CA VAL A 123 29.49 9.22 20.03
C VAL A 123 29.81 8.70 21.44
N GLU A 124 29.15 7.64 21.89
CA GLU A 124 29.42 7.03 23.20
C GLU A 124 30.85 6.49 23.27
N SER A 125 31.34 5.86 22.21
CA SER A 125 32.74 5.42 22.12
C SER A 125 33.72 6.59 22.20
N ALA A 126 33.39 7.75 21.59
CA ALA A 126 34.21 8.95 21.65
C ALA A 126 34.18 9.63 23.04
N VAL A 127 33.03 9.60 23.72
CA VAL A 127 32.84 10.17 25.07
C VAL A 127 33.41 9.25 26.16
N GLY A 128 33.39 7.93 25.93
CA GLY A 128 33.85 6.88 26.84
C GLY A 128 35.37 6.74 26.98
N HIS A 129 36.16 7.74 26.58
CA HIS A 129 37.61 7.79 26.82
C HIS A 129 37.97 8.77 27.96
N PRO A 130 37.88 8.34 29.23
CA PRO A 130 38.41 9.11 30.36
C PRO A 130 39.92 8.88 30.54
N ASP A 131 40.69 9.90 30.15
CA ASP A 131 41.97 10.37 30.73
C ASP A 131 43.29 9.59 30.48
N LEU A 132 44.37 10.34 30.16
CA LEU A 132 45.64 10.45 30.91
C LEU A 132 46.71 11.29 30.16
N PRO A 133 47.64 12.03 30.83
CA PRO A 133 47.90 12.05 32.28
C PRO A 133 47.88 13.45 32.93
N ILE A 134 47.24 13.58 34.09
CA ILE A 134 47.50 14.68 35.03
C ILE A 134 48.77 14.32 35.81
N GLY A 135 49.87 15.03 35.54
CA GLY A 135 51.16 14.81 36.18
C GLY A 135 51.08 14.89 37.70
N ARG A 136 51.65 13.89 38.39
CA ARG A 136 51.86 13.96 39.84
C ARG A 136 52.96 14.98 40.16
N PRO A 137 52.74 15.95 41.06
CA PRO A 137 53.84 16.76 41.56
C PRO A 137 54.74 15.91 42.46
N ARG A 138 56.05 16.19 42.38
CA ARG A 138 57.13 15.58 43.15
C ARG A 138 57.10 15.96 44.62
#